data_AF-A0A1Q3MKC2-F1
#
_entry.id   AF-A0A1Q3MKC2-F1
#
_cell.length_a   1.000
_cell.length_b   1.000
_cell.length_c   1.000
_cell.angle_alpha   90.00
_cell.angle_beta   90.00
_cell.angle_gamma   90.00
#
_symmetry.space_group_name_H-M   'P 1'
#
loop_
_entity.id
_entity.type
_entity.pdbx_description
1 polymer ?
#
loop_
_entity_poly.entity_id
_entity_poly.type
_entity_poly.pdbx_seq_one_letter_code
_entity_poly.pdbx_strand_id
1 'polypeptide(L)'
;MRAFIALSALAVMAVPALASEPVQLPVADSFFQRPRIGLRLGVGNWHDTTVAAGVDVTFKAPLLPVLRFDAEAWSRPDDLGGARRGNAVSLLGMQNFSLAYAGVGLSYYFTSDHGDHRSGFGAKLLVGANFKNFYVEGSTILGPSPVPTTIWVGTRF
;
A
#
# COMPACT_ATOMS: atom_id res chain seq x y z
N MET A 1 -55.49 18.24 -24.21
CA MET A 1 -54.89 19.33 -23.40
C MET A 1 -55.17 19.03 -21.93
N ARG A 2 -54.12 19.08 -21.09
CA ARG A 2 -54.06 19.60 -19.69
C ARG A 2 -55.25 19.27 -18.76
N ALA A 3 -55.10 18.75 -17.54
CA ALA A 3 -53.99 18.79 -16.60
C ALA A 3 -54.14 17.68 -15.54
N PHE A 4 -53.01 17.21 -15.04
CA PHE A 4 -52.83 16.54 -13.75
C PHE A 4 -52.52 17.59 -12.67
N ILE A 5 -52.76 17.24 -11.39
CA ILE A 5 -52.26 17.77 -10.09
C ILE A 5 -53.46 17.68 -9.09
N ALA A 6 -53.39 17.14 -7.88
CA ALA A 6 -52.28 16.87 -6.96
C ALA A 6 -52.55 15.67 -6.03
N LEU A 7 -51.45 15.17 -5.44
CA LEU A 7 -51.20 14.75 -4.04
C LEU A 7 -52.43 14.51 -3.14
N SER A 8 -52.53 13.48 -2.31
CA SER A 8 -51.51 12.86 -1.44
C SER A 8 -52.16 11.76 -0.61
N ALA A 9 -51.50 10.63 -0.39
CA ALA A 9 -51.65 9.83 0.83
C ALA A 9 -50.50 8.83 0.93
N LEU A 10 -49.67 9.05 1.95
CA LEU A 10 -48.62 8.16 2.42
C LEU A 10 -49.27 6.87 2.93
N ALA A 11 -49.17 5.78 2.17
CA ALA A 11 -49.57 4.45 2.65
C ALA A 11 -48.36 3.75 3.25
N VAL A 12 -48.31 3.73 4.59
CA VAL A 12 -47.45 2.81 5.35
C VAL A 12 -48.01 1.41 5.12
N MET A 13 -47.37 0.62 4.25
CA MET A 13 -47.71 -0.79 4.12
C MET A 13 -46.90 -1.62 5.12
N ALA A 14 -47.62 -2.21 6.07
CA ALA A 14 -47.13 -3.27 6.94
C ALA A 14 -46.64 -4.46 6.10
N VAL A 15 -45.38 -4.83 6.27
CA VAL A 15 -44.84 -6.09 5.74
C VAL A 15 -45.29 -7.21 6.69
N PRO A 16 -46.00 -8.25 6.20
CA PRO A 16 -46.37 -9.36 7.06
C PRO A 16 -45.11 -10.11 7.50
N ALA A 17 -45.02 -10.38 8.81
CA ALA A 17 -43.98 -11.21 9.40
C ALA A 17 -44.16 -12.66 8.93
N LEU A 18 -43.57 -12.98 7.78
CA LEU A 18 -43.36 -14.36 7.36
C LEU A 18 -42.21 -14.90 8.22
N ALA A 19 -42.51 -15.91 9.02
CA ALA A 19 -41.53 -16.70 9.76
C ALA A 19 -40.49 -17.23 8.75
N SER A 20 -39.38 -16.51 8.64
CA SER A 20 -38.21 -16.95 7.90
C SER A 20 -37.26 -17.50 8.95
N GLU A 21 -36.83 -18.74 8.72
CA GLU A 21 -35.71 -19.35 9.41
C GLU A 21 -34.58 -18.32 9.57
N PRO A 22 -33.85 -18.31 10.70
CA PRO A 22 -32.78 -17.36 10.90
C PRO A 22 -31.89 -17.38 9.68
N VAL A 23 -31.87 -16.27 8.94
CA VAL A 23 -30.96 -16.08 7.82
C VAL A 23 -29.57 -16.25 8.42
N GLN A 24 -29.00 -17.42 8.24
CA GLN A 24 -27.59 -17.67 8.51
C GLN A 24 -26.84 -16.79 7.52
N LEU A 25 -26.57 -15.55 7.95
CA LEU A 25 -25.58 -14.71 7.31
C LEU A 25 -24.31 -15.56 7.28
N PRO A 26 -23.73 -15.84 6.10
CA PRO A 26 -22.49 -16.59 6.03
C PRO A 26 -21.49 -15.87 6.93
N VAL A 27 -21.06 -16.57 7.98
CA VAL A 27 -20.09 -16.07 8.94
C VAL A 27 -18.87 -15.62 8.13
N ALA A 28 -18.56 -14.33 8.21
CA ALA A 28 -17.61 -13.62 7.35
C ALA A 28 -16.14 -13.96 7.68
N ASP A 29 -15.84 -15.22 8.02
CA ASP A 29 -14.53 -15.65 8.50
C ASP A 29 -13.48 -15.81 7.38
N SER A 30 -13.84 -15.59 6.11
CA SER A 30 -12.96 -15.90 4.96
C SER A 30 -12.72 -14.78 3.94
N PHE A 31 -13.22 -13.56 4.17
CA PHE A 31 -13.03 -12.46 3.20
C PHE A 31 -11.66 -11.80 3.25
N PHE A 32 -10.87 -12.01 4.31
CA PHE A 32 -9.54 -11.45 4.45
C PHE A 32 -8.49 -12.55 4.38
N GLN A 33 -7.65 -12.50 3.35
CA GLN A 33 -6.45 -13.34 3.32
C GLN A 33 -5.51 -12.89 4.44
N ARG A 34 -4.82 -13.85 5.06
CA ARG A 34 -3.80 -13.54 6.07
C ARG A 34 -2.80 -12.54 5.48
N PRO A 35 -2.51 -11.43 6.18
CA PRO A 35 -1.56 -10.47 5.68
C PRO A 35 -0.18 -11.12 5.57
N ARG A 36 0.54 -10.78 4.50
CA ARG A 36 1.91 -11.26 4.26
C ARG A 36 2.89 -10.21 4.73
N ILE A 37 3.96 -10.63 5.38
CA ILE A 37 5.02 -9.74 5.83
C ILE A 37 6.23 -9.94 4.92
N GLY A 38 6.71 -8.85 4.33
CA GLY A 38 7.89 -8.82 3.49
C GLY A 38 9.08 -8.20 4.20
N LEU A 39 10.26 -8.79 4.02
CA LEU A 39 11.54 -8.20 4.40
C LEU A 39 12.38 -8.04 3.14
N ARG A 40 13.03 -6.89 2.98
CA ARG A 40 13.87 -6.60 1.83
C ARG A 40 15.09 -5.78 2.13
N LEU A 41 16.10 -6.02 1.31
CA LEU A 41 17.31 -5.22 1.21
C LEU A 41 17.38 -4.65 -0.19
N GLY A 42 17.88 -3.44 -0.30
CA GLY A 42 17.95 -2.74 -1.57
C GLY A 42 19.23 -1.96 -1.73
N VAL A 43 19.55 -1.72 -2.99
CA VAL A 43 20.57 -0.77 -3.40
C VAL A 43 19.92 0.26 -4.29
N GLY A 44 20.20 1.52 -4.00
CA GLY A 44 19.63 2.64 -4.70
C GLY A 44 20.71 3.56 -5.22
N ASN A 45 20.28 4.42 -6.13
CA ASN A 45 21.11 5.54 -6.54
C ASN A 45 20.31 6.82 -6.37
N TRP A 46 20.97 7.81 -5.81
CA TRP A 46 20.51 9.19 -5.81
C TRP A 46 21.58 10.09 -6.45
N HIS A 47 22.60 10.46 -5.68
CA HIS A 47 23.86 11.07 -6.14
C HIS A 47 25.05 10.13 -5.94
N ASP A 48 24.99 9.33 -4.87
CA ASP A 48 25.91 8.24 -4.56
C ASP A 48 25.09 6.95 -4.40
N THR A 49 25.77 5.80 -4.41
CA THR A 49 25.17 4.52 -4.03
C THR A 49 24.58 4.62 -2.62
N THR A 50 23.36 4.12 -2.44
CA THR A 50 22.72 3.98 -1.12
C THR A 50 22.38 2.52 -0.87
N VAL A 51 22.47 2.11 0.39
CA VAL A 51 21.91 0.83 0.85
C VAL A 51 20.60 1.11 1.56
N ALA A 52 19.65 0.19 1.41
CA ALA A 52 18.32 0.35 1.96
C ALA A 52 17.82 -0.95 2.56
N ALA A 53 16.99 -0.83 3.59
CA ALA A 53 16.28 -1.93 4.21
C ALA A 53 14.81 -1.55 4.37
N GLY A 54 13.91 -2.51 4.19
CA GLY A 54 12.48 -2.27 4.27
C GLY A 54 11.69 -3.46 4.75
N VAL A 55 10.54 -3.16 5.30
CA VAL A 55 9.50 -4.11 5.70
C VAL A 55 8.18 -3.69 5.06
N ASP A 56 7.43 -4.65 4.56
CA ASP A 56 6.08 -4.41 4.05
C ASP A 56 5.06 -5.37 4.65
N VAL A 57 3.83 -4.89 4.79
CA VAL A 57 2.68 -5.72 5.15
C VAL A 57 1.63 -5.58 4.06
N THR A 58 1.31 -6.70 3.42
CA THR A 58 0.39 -6.75 2.28
C THR A 58 -0.93 -7.39 2.67
N PHE A 59 -2.03 -6.68 2.42
CA PHE A 59 -3.41 -7.09 2.67
C PHE A 59 -4.11 -7.36 1.34
N LYS A 60 -4.71 -8.54 1.22
CA LYS A 60 -5.48 -8.92 0.03
C LYS A 60 -6.90 -9.29 0.43
N ALA A 61 -7.85 -8.60 -0.19
CA ALA A 61 -9.27 -8.93 -0.13
C ALA A 61 -9.78 -9.23 -1.55
N PRO A 62 -10.76 -10.13 -1.72
CA PRO A 62 -11.24 -10.58 -3.03
C PRO A 62 -11.74 -9.46 -3.97
N LEU A 63 -12.23 -8.35 -3.42
CA LEU A 63 -12.89 -7.27 -4.18
C LEU A 63 -12.19 -5.90 -4.05
N LEU A 64 -11.05 -5.84 -3.36
CA LEU A 64 -10.29 -4.59 -3.18
C LEU A 64 -8.94 -4.69 -3.89
N PRO A 65 -8.40 -3.55 -4.38
CA PRO A 65 -6.98 -3.49 -4.73
C PRO A 65 -6.15 -3.95 -3.54
N VAL A 66 -5.04 -4.63 -3.81
CA VAL A 66 -4.17 -5.11 -2.74
C VAL A 66 -3.58 -3.89 -2.04
N LEU A 67 -3.70 -3.82 -0.72
CA LEU A 67 -3.15 -2.72 0.06
C LEU A 67 -1.81 -3.15 0.63
N ARG A 68 -0.81 -2.28 0.53
CA ARG A 68 0.50 -2.51 1.12
C ARG A 68 0.90 -1.33 1.98
N PHE A 69 1.17 -1.61 3.25
CA PHE A 69 1.87 -0.70 4.14
C PHE A 69 3.34 -1.00 4.04
N ASP A 70 4.14 0.03 3.86
CA ASP A 70 5.54 -0.12 3.53
C ASP A 70 6.38 0.84 4.37
N ALA A 71 7.42 0.34 5.01
CA ALA A 71 8.35 1.16 5.78
C ALA A 71 9.77 0.84 5.35
N GLU A 72 10.54 1.87 5.03
CA GLU A 72 11.91 1.71 4.56
C GLU A 72 12.84 2.80 5.06
N ALA A 73 14.12 2.44 5.15
CA ALA A 73 15.20 3.29 5.57
C ALA A 73 16.36 3.14 4.59
N TRP A 74 17.10 4.23 4.35
CA TRP A 74 18.30 4.20 3.53
C TRP A 74 19.43 5.04 4.13
N SER A 75 20.65 4.58 3.88
CA SER A 75 21.88 5.23 4.30
C SER A 75 22.92 5.16 3.19
N ARG A 76 24.01 5.91 3.36
CA ARG A 76 25.19 5.66 2.54
C ARG A 76 25.91 4.36 3.00
N PRO A 77 26.58 3.64 2.10
CA PRO A 77 27.28 2.39 2.42
C PRO A 77 28.51 2.60 3.30
N ASP A 78 29.15 3.76 3.20
CA ASP A 78 30.35 4.14 3.96
C ASP A 78 30.05 4.46 5.43
N ASP A 79 28.78 4.67 5.78
CA ASP A 79 28.34 5.06 7.11
C ASP A 79 27.10 4.27 7.57
N LEU A 80 27.22 2.93 7.59
CA LEU A 80 26.23 1.93 8.05
C LEU A 80 25.85 2.10 9.54
N GLY A 81 25.33 3.26 9.93
CA GLY A 81 24.87 3.55 11.29
C GLY A 81 24.91 5.04 11.68
N GLY A 82 25.85 5.83 11.16
CA GLY A 82 26.08 7.23 11.58
C GLY A 82 25.29 8.27 10.79
N ALA A 83 25.14 8.07 9.47
CA ALA A 83 24.44 9.00 8.58
C ALA A 83 23.26 8.32 7.88
N ARG A 84 22.17 8.11 8.63
CA ARG A 84 20.87 7.82 8.02
C ARG A 84 20.52 8.99 7.09
N ARG A 85 20.24 8.67 5.83
CA ARG A 85 19.88 9.68 4.81
C ARG A 85 18.39 9.96 4.84
N GLY A 86 17.58 8.96 5.15
CA GLY A 86 16.15 9.14 5.26
C GLY A 86 15.39 7.86 5.48
N ASN A 87 14.12 8.02 5.81
CA ASN A 87 13.17 6.94 5.99
C ASN A 87 11.84 7.34 5.36
N ALA A 88 11.06 6.36 4.94
CA ALA A 88 9.71 6.61 4.43
C ALA A 88 8.74 5.56 4.94
N VAL A 89 7.50 6.00 5.15
CA VAL A 89 6.36 5.12 5.35
C VAL A 89 5.36 5.40 4.23
N SER A 90 4.92 4.36 3.54
CA SER A 90 4.00 4.46 2.41
C SER A 90 2.79 3.56 2.58
N LEU A 91 1.65 4.01 2.06
CA LEU A 91 0.44 3.21 1.86
C LEU A 91 0.16 3.13 0.37
N LEU A 92 0.29 1.93 -0.19
CA LEU A 92 0.21 1.65 -1.62
C LEU A 92 -1.07 0.89 -1.96
N GLY A 93 -1.75 1.32 -3.02
CA GLY A 93 -2.66 0.46 -3.77
C GLY A 93 -1.87 -0.32 -4.82
N MET A 94 -2.03 -1.63 -4.83
CA MET A 94 -1.26 -2.58 -5.64
C MET A 94 -2.17 -3.32 -6.61
N GLN A 95 -1.71 -3.46 -7.85
CA GLN A 95 -2.32 -4.28 -8.88
C GLN A 95 -1.39 -5.43 -9.25
N ASN A 96 -1.92 -6.65 -9.19
CA ASN A 96 -1.19 -7.86 -9.54
C ASN A 96 -1.47 -8.25 -11.00
N PHE A 97 -0.42 -8.62 -11.70
CA PHE A 97 -0.41 -9.25 -13.01
C PHE A 97 0.15 -10.67 -12.86
N SER A 98 0.08 -11.49 -13.91
CA SER A 98 0.42 -12.92 -13.81
C SER A 98 1.82 -13.22 -13.27
N LEU A 99 2.82 -12.37 -13.54
CA LEU A 99 4.20 -12.54 -13.08
C LEU A 99 4.78 -11.27 -12.40
N ALA A 100 4.02 -10.19 -12.37
CA ALA A 100 4.47 -8.88 -11.95
C ALA A 100 3.40 -8.17 -11.13
N TYR A 101 3.76 -7.06 -10.49
CA TYR A 101 2.82 -6.17 -9.84
C TYR A 101 3.32 -4.75 -9.95
N ALA A 102 2.38 -3.82 -9.92
CA ALA A 102 2.65 -2.40 -9.84
C ALA A 102 1.86 -1.81 -8.68
N GLY A 103 2.41 -0.77 -8.06
CA GLY A 103 1.81 -0.09 -6.94
C GLY A 103 2.06 1.39 -6.99
N VAL A 104 1.06 2.15 -6.55
CA VAL A 104 1.18 3.59 -6.33
C VAL A 104 0.49 3.95 -5.03
N GLY A 105 1.01 4.95 -4.35
CA GLY A 105 0.35 5.44 -3.16
C GLY A 105 1.05 6.61 -2.51
N LEU A 106 0.49 7.01 -1.38
CA LEU A 106 1.01 8.12 -0.59
C LEU A 106 2.20 7.66 0.23
N SER A 107 3.19 8.53 0.36
CA SER A 107 4.36 8.31 1.19
C SER A 107 4.58 9.51 2.09
N TYR A 108 4.94 9.27 3.34
CA TYR A 108 5.48 10.30 4.22
C TYR A 108 6.96 10.02 4.44
N TYR A 109 7.77 11.02 4.11
CA TYR A 109 9.22 10.98 4.22
C TYR A 109 9.68 11.64 5.52
N PHE A 110 10.59 10.97 6.24
CA PHE A 110 11.25 11.45 7.44
C PHE A 110 12.76 11.58 7.16
N THR A 111 13.31 12.78 7.34
CA THR A 111 14.76 12.95 7.36
C THR A 111 15.32 12.85 8.77
N SER A 112 16.58 12.42 8.91
CA SER A 112 17.40 12.69 10.09
C SER A 112 18.23 13.97 9.92
N ASP A 113 18.60 14.59 11.04
CA ASP A 113 18.99 16.00 11.24
C ASP A 113 20.28 16.51 10.56
N HIS A 114 20.56 16.17 9.30
CA HIS A 114 21.77 16.62 8.58
C HIS A 114 21.48 17.52 7.37
N GLY A 115 20.52 18.44 7.51
CA GLY A 115 20.45 19.68 6.71
C GLY A 115 20.02 19.59 5.24
N ASP A 116 20.18 18.44 4.58
CA ASP A 116 19.98 18.30 3.13
C ASP A 116 18.54 17.93 2.71
N HIS A 117 17.64 17.76 3.68
CA HIS A 117 16.38 17.05 3.46
C HIS A 117 15.24 17.66 4.25
N ARG A 118 14.07 17.69 3.63
CA ARG A 118 12.80 18.14 4.20
C ARG A 118 11.84 16.97 4.30
N SER A 119 11.38 16.69 5.52
CA SER A 119 10.26 15.77 5.75
C SER A 119 9.00 16.26 5.05
N GLY A 120 8.13 15.34 4.64
CA GLY A 120 6.83 15.70 4.09
C GLY A 120 6.19 14.62 3.23
N PHE A 121 5.07 14.99 2.62
CA PHE A 121 4.25 14.10 1.81
C PHE A 121 4.76 13.99 0.38
N GLY A 122 4.74 12.78 -0.15
CA GLY A 122 5.05 12.44 -1.52
C GLY A 122 4.20 11.28 -2.02
N ALA A 123 4.57 10.76 -3.18
CA ALA A 123 4.02 9.56 -3.76
C ALA A 123 5.11 8.52 -3.91
N LYS A 124 4.76 7.25 -3.73
CA LYS A 124 5.65 6.12 -4.03
C LYS A 124 5.13 5.38 -5.24
N LEU A 125 6.04 5.08 -6.16
CA LEU A 125 5.82 4.19 -7.29
C LEU A 125 6.63 2.92 -7.07
N LEU A 126 6.02 1.78 -7.33
CA LEU A 126 6.61 0.47 -7.10
C LEU A 126 6.24 -0.47 -8.23
N VAL A 127 7.22 -1.20 -8.74
CA VAL A 127 7.01 -2.27 -9.72
C VAL A 127 7.85 -3.46 -9.30
N GLY A 128 7.31 -4.66 -9.36
CA GLY A 128 8.08 -5.84 -8.99
C GLY A 128 7.59 -7.11 -9.63
N ALA A 129 8.35 -8.17 -9.43
CA ALA A 129 8.05 -9.52 -9.86
C ALA A 129 8.22 -10.49 -8.69
N ASN A 130 7.35 -11.48 -8.59
CA ASN A 130 7.45 -12.54 -7.61
C ASN A 130 8.08 -13.78 -8.26
N PHE A 131 9.07 -14.35 -7.60
CA PHE A 131 9.65 -15.65 -7.90
C PHE A 131 9.28 -16.63 -6.80
N LYS A 132 9.59 -17.92 -7.01
CA LYS A 132 9.21 -19.00 -6.08
C LYS A 132 9.59 -18.73 -4.62
N ASN A 133 10.75 -18.14 -4.38
CA ASN A 133 11.34 -17.97 -3.04
C ASN A 133 11.65 -16.52 -2.67
N PHE A 134 11.59 -15.60 -3.62
CA PHE A 134 11.99 -14.21 -3.44
C PHE A 134 11.21 -13.31 -4.38
N TYR A 135 11.29 -12.01 -4.15
CA TYR A 135 10.79 -11.01 -5.08
C TYR A 135 11.88 -10.01 -5.42
N VAL A 136 11.72 -9.36 -6.56
CA VAL A 136 12.54 -8.21 -6.97
C VAL A 136 11.61 -7.03 -7.21
N GLU A 137 11.94 -5.88 -6.65
CA GLU A 137 11.15 -4.64 -6.81
C GLU A 137 12.05 -3.49 -7.23
N GLY A 138 11.58 -2.66 -8.15
CA GLY A 138 12.07 -1.29 -8.31
C GLY A 138 11.08 -0.34 -7.65
N SER A 139 11.57 0.63 -6.88
CA SER A 139 10.72 1.69 -6.34
C SER A 139 11.38 3.06 -6.43
N THR A 140 10.54 4.08 -6.53
CA THR A 140 10.96 5.47 -6.41
C THR A 140 9.93 6.23 -5.57
N ILE A 141 10.39 7.21 -4.80
CA ILE A 141 9.52 8.12 -4.06
C ILE A 141 9.69 9.52 -4.66
N LEU A 142 8.57 10.09 -5.08
CA LEU A 142 8.44 11.45 -5.54
C LEU A 142 7.99 12.28 -4.35
N GLY A 143 8.90 13.09 -3.79
CA GLY A 143 8.63 13.84 -2.56
C GLY A 143 9.27 15.21 -2.54
N PRO A 144 9.13 15.94 -1.43
CA PRO A 144 9.68 17.28 -1.24
C PRO A 144 11.21 17.30 -1.17
N SER A 145 11.82 16.12 -1.03
CA SER A 145 13.25 15.90 -1.13
C SER A 145 13.53 14.80 -2.16
N PRO A 146 14.70 14.80 -2.80
CA PRO A 146 15.10 13.70 -3.65
C PRO A 146 15.21 12.41 -2.83
N VAL A 147 14.62 11.33 -3.33
CA VAL A 147 14.67 9.99 -2.71
C VAL A 147 15.33 9.02 -3.68
N PRO A 148 16.21 8.11 -3.20
CA PRO A 148 16.85 7.14 -4.09
C PRO A 148 15.83 6.28 -4.83
N THR A 149 16.05 6.15 -6.14
CA THR A 149 15.43 5.06 -6.89
C THR A 149 16.16 3.78 -6.49
N THR A 150 15.41 2.82 -5.97
CA THR A 150 15.97 1.65 -5.28
C THR A 150 15.51 0.38 -5.97
N ILE A 151 16.46 -0.55 -6.16
CA ILE A 151 16.17 -1.94 -6.52
C ILE A 151 16.28 -2.77 -5.25
N TRP A 152 15.25 -3.56 -5.00
CA TRP A 152 15.10 -4.38 -3.82
C TRP A 152 15.08 -5.86 -4.18
N VAL A 153 15.60 -6.65 -3.26
CA VAL A 153 15.40 -8.10 -3.22
C VAL A 153 14.88 -8.45 -1.84
N GLY A 154 13.83 -9.27 -1.79
CA GLY A 154 13.20 -9.63 -0.52
C GLY A 154 12.48 -10.97 -0.55
N THR A 155 11.91 -11.31 0.60
CA THR A 155 11.08 -12.50 0.80
C THR A 155 9.81 -12.12 1.55
N ARG A 156 8.71 -12.89 1.35
CA ARG A 156 7.42 -12.69 2.02
C ARG A 156 6.91 -14.00 2.61
N PHE A 157 6.56 -13.99 3.88
CA PHE A 157 5.98 -15.13 4.61
C PHE A 157 4.53 -14.87 5.05
#